data_AF-A0A0W4ZI53-F1
#
_entry.id   AF-A0A0W4ZI53-F1
#
_cell.length_a   1.000
_cell.length_b   1.000
_cell.length_c   1.000
_cell.angle_alpha   90.00
_cell.angle_beta   90.00
_cell.angle_gamma   90.00
#
_symmetry.space_group_name_H-M   'P 1'
#
loop_
_entity.id
_entity.type
_entity.pdbx_description
1 polymer ?
#
loop_
_entity_poly.entity_id
_entity_poly.type
_entity_poly.pdbx_seq_one_letter_code
_entity_poly.pdbx_strand_id
1 'polypeptide(L)'
;MERLYRILKAYSLYDPEVGYTQGMAFLAGPLLLYMSDEEAFCMFVKLMKDYDFRSFYVPGMPGLNLRLYQFERLMEDKLLAIYLHLRRQGVKASMYASQWFLTLFAYKFPINMVTRIFDVVIAEGIDSILKFAIALMKKNEEEIISLKFDQLLSFLKEKIFFVYSTPEKSTAKLSWLTHATDYRVDEFVNDAYSVEIAENALYKYASEYEQIKESEIEKENEINILKSENSSLSLKVKDLEDSLNTLNEENTKLADTMIQNKIQIATLIDENEGLISKVSELELTVKTQPAEIEKRMESEIQKILNKNLQVMNKNRILEDQITEVETELAQTKMELAMIHDEHNALKKRWNELKKALEN
;
A
#
# COMPACT_ATOMS: atom_id res chain seq x y z
N MET A 1 54.39 5.93 -23.45
CA MET A 1 53.33 5.15 -22.77
C MET A 1 53.87 4.37 -21.58
N GLU A 2 54.94 3.59 -21.73
CA GLU A 2 55.48 2.80 -20.61
C GLU A 2 56.00 3.64 -19.43
N ARG A 3 56.71 4.75 -19.70
CA ARG A 3 57.16 5.72 -18.68
C ARG A 3 55.99 6.25 -17.83
N LEU A 4 54.95 6.75 -18.50
CA LEU A 4 53.75 7.27 -17.85
C LEU A 4 53.03 6.23 -16.99
N TYR A 5 52.92 4.99 -17.50
CA TYR A 5 52.35 3.89 -16.73
C TYR A 5 53.13 3.63 -15.44
N ARG A 6 54.47 3.63 -15.48
CA ARG A 6 55.30 3.42 -14.29
C ARG A 6 55.08 4.50 -13.22
N ILE A 7 55.05 5.78 -13.61
CA ILE A 7 54.81 6.91 -12.69
C ILE A 7 53.44 6.79 -12.02
N LEU A 8 52.38 6.61 -12.82
CA LEU A 8 51.01 6.55 -12.30
C LEU A 8 50.78 5.31 -11.45
N LYS A 9 51.37 4.16 -11.84
CA LYS A 9 51.35 2.94 -11.03
C LYS A 9 52.07 3.15 -9.71
N ALA A 10 53.29 3.70 -9.73
CA ALA A 10 54.05 4.00 -8.52
C ALA A 10 53.28 4.94 -7.59
N TYR A 11 52.63 5.97 -8.14
CA TYR A 11 51.83 6.92 -7.34
C TYR A 11 50.61 6.23 -6.72
N SER A 12 49.88 5.41 -7.48
CA SER A 12 48.72 4.68 -6.96
C SER A 12 49.04 3.74 -5.79
N LEU A 13 50.28 3.24 -5.72
CA LEU A 13 50.78 2.46 -4.58
C LEU A 13 51.31 3.33 -3.45
N TYR A 14 51.80 4.52 -3.76
CA TYR A 14 52.32 5.49 -2.79
C TYR A 14 51.21 6.20 -2.02
N ASP A 15 50.07 6.49 -2.67
CA ASP A 15 48.88 7.09 -2.05
C ASP A 15 47.62 6.25 -2.37
N PRO A 16 47.37 5.16 -1.61
CA PRO A 16 46.28 4.22 -1.90
C PRO A 16 44.87 4.79 -1.77
N GLU A 17 44.69 5.86 -0.98
CA GLU A 17 43.38 6.49 -0.76
C GLU A 17 42.90 7.21 -2.03
N VAL A 18 43.83 7.87 -2.74
CA VAL A 18 43.54 8.43 -4.06
C VAL A 18 43.65 7.36 -5.14
N GLY A 19 44.69 6.53 -5.08
CA GLY A 19 44.99 5.54 -6.09
C GLY A 19 45.30 6.19 -7.45
N TYR A 20 44.76 5.60 -8.52
CA TYR A 20 44.78 6.19 -9.86
C TYR A 20 43.39 6.69 -10.24
N THR A 21 43.28 7.97 -10.56
CA THR A 21 42.06 8.58 -11.05
C THR A 21 42.22 9.05 -12.49
N GLN A 22 41.12 8.96 -13.27
CA GLN A 22 41.10 9.48 -14.64
C GLN A 22 41.39 10.99 -14.64
N GLY A 23 42.33 11.41 -15.47
CA GLY A 23 42.81 12.80 -15.54
C GLY A 23 44.25 12.97 -15.07
N MET A 24 44.73 12.11 -14.15
CA MET A 24 46.10 12.20 -13.61
C MET A 24 47.19 12.04 -14.67
N ALA A 25 46.92 11.28 -15.72
CA ALA A 25 47.81 11.14 -16.86
C ALA A 25 48.13 12.47 -17.55
N PHE A 26 47.19 13.42 -17.52
CA PHE A 26 47.37 14.76 -18.08
C PHE A 26 48.17 15.69 -17.16
N LEU A 27 48.35 15.32 -15.88
CA LEU A 27 49.28 16.00 -14.97
C LEU A 27 50.69 15.39 -15.07
N ALA A 28 50.81 14.06 -15.06
CA ALA A 28 52.10 13.37 -15.13
C ALA A 28 52.74 13.44 -16.52
N GLY A 29 51.93 13.46 -17.59
CA GLY A 29 52.38 13.50 -18.98
C GLY A 29 53.29 14.70 -19.28
N PRO A 30 52.84 15.95 -19.02
CA PRO A 30 53.67 17.14 -19.19
C PRO A 30 54.99 17.08 -18.42
N LEU A 31 54.99 16.63 -17.17
CA LEU A 31 56.23 16.50 -16.38
C LEU A 31 57.25 15.57 -17.05
N LEU A 32 56.79 14.42 -17.56
CA LEU A 32 57.64 13.43 -18.23
C LEU A 32 58.24 13.90 -19.56
N LEU A 33 57.71 14.98 -20.15
CA LEU A 33 58.29 15.59 -21.34
C LEU A 33 59.55 16.38 -21.03
N TYR A 34 59.69 16.90 -19.80
CA TYR A 34 60.78 17.80 -19.41
C TYR A 34 61.71 17.21 -18.33
N MET A 35 61.33 16.09 -17.71
CA MET A 35 62.04 15.49 -16.57
C MET A 35 62.34 14.00 -16.79
N SER A 36 63.32 13.47 -16.03
CA SER A 36 63.53 12.02 -15.92
C SER A 36 62.34 11.33 -15.21
N ASP A 37 62.29 9.99 -15.21
CA ASP A 37 61.20 9.27 -14.54
C ASP A 37 61.18 9.55 -13.04
N GLU A 38 62.35 9.56 -12.40
CA GLU A 38 62.49 9.78 -10.95
C GLU A 38 62.11 11.22 -10.57
N GLU A 39 62.56 12.20 -11.35
CA GLU A 39 62.25 13.62 -11.15
C GLU A 39 60.77 13.90 -11.38
N ALA A 40 60.18 13.35 -12.45
CA ALA A 40 58.77 13.49 -12.73
C ALA A 40 57.91 12.87 -11.62
N PHE A 41 58.29 11.72 -11.08
CA PHE A 41 57.60 11.11 -9.94
C PHE A 41 57.68 12.00 -8.71
N CYS A 42 58.87 12.46 -8.35
CA CYS A 42 59.07 13.36 -7.21
C CYS A 42 58.25 14.65 -7.35
N MET A 43 58.27 15.27 -8.53
CA MET A 43 57.49 16.48 -8.79
C MET A 43 55.99 16.21 -8.77
N PHE A 44 55.53 15.08 -9.31
CA PHE A 44 54.12 14.69 -9.27
C PHE A 44 53.64 14.49 -7.82
N VAL A 45 54.46 13.84 -6.98
CA VAL A 45 54.17 13.70 -5.54
C VAL A 45 54.10 15.07 -4.86
N LYS A 46 55.02 16.00 -5.17
CA LYS A 46 54.98 17.37 -4.64
C LYS A 46 53.71 18.11 -5.07
N LEU A 47 53.32 18.04 -6.34
CA LEU A 47 52.07 18.64 -6.81
C LEU A 47 50.87 18.08 -6.02
N MET A 48 50.82 16.77 -5.85
CA MET A 48 49.73 16.13 -5.12
C MET A 48 49.69 16.55 -3.64
N LYS A 49 50.82 16.53 -2.94
CA LYS A 49 50.86 16.77 -1.49
C LYS A 49 51.03 18.24 -1.13
N ASP A 50 52.05 18.89 -1.66
CA ASP A 50 52.46 20.23 -1.23
C ASP A 50 51.60 21.33 -1.89
N TYR A 51 51.13 21.10 -3.13
CA TYR A 51 50.21 22.00 -3.84
C TYR A 51 48.73 21.59 -3.69
N ASP A 52 48.46 20.59 -2.84
CA ASP A 52 47.13 20.07 -2.54
C ASP A 52 46.30 19.62 -3.76
N PHE A 53 46.93 19.17 -4.85
CA PHE A 53 46.17 18.55 -5.96
C PHE A 53 45.45 17.27 -5.53
N ARG A 54 45.96 16.60 -4.49
CA ARG A 54 45.36 15.41 -3.92
C ARG A 54 43.88 15.61 -3.60
N SER A 55 43.51 16.77 -3.03
CA SER A 55 42.13 17.07 -2.63
C SER A 55 41.15 17.12 -3.81
N PHE A 56 41.63 17.19 -5.05
CA PHE A 56 40.80 17.17 -6.26
C PHE A 56 40.43 15.75 -6.68
N TYR A 57 41.20 14.75 -6.22
CA TYR A 57 41.09 13.36 -6.65
C TYR A 57 40.61 12.39 -5.56
N VAL A 58 40.67 12.78 -4.29
CA VAL A 58 40.06 11.99 -3.21
C VAL A 58 38.54 11.84 -3.41
N PRO A 59 37.91 10.78 -2.87
CA PRO A 59 36.47 10.59 -2.95
C PRO A 59 35.67 11.83 -2.52
N GLY A 60 34.66 12.19 -3.30
CA GLY A 60 33.87 13.41 -3.10
C GLY A 60 34.52 14.70 -3.63
N MET A 61 35.77 14.63 -4.11
CA MET A 61 36.52 15.72 -4.76
C MET A 61 36.39 17.09 -4.06
N PRO A 62 36.60 17.17 -2.73
CA PRO A 62 36.36 18.38 -1.95
C PRO A 62 37.14 19.59 -2.47
N GLY A 63 38.41 19.40 -2.86
CA GLY A 63 39.23 20.46 -3.44
C GLY A 63 38.73 20.96 -4.78
N LEU A 64 38.31 20.03 -5.67
CA LEU A 64 37.74 20.41 -6.96
C LEU A 64 36.45 21.22 -6.78
N ASN A 65 35.54 20.76 -5.93
CA ASN A 65 34.27 21.45 -5.70
C ASN A 65 34.49 22.84 -5.07
N LEU A 66 35.45 22.97 -4.15
CA LEU A 66 35.87 24.26 -3.62
C LEU A 66 36.40 25.19 -4.73
N ARG A 67 37.28 24.70 -5.62
CA ARG A 67 37.79 25.52 -6.74
C ARG A 67 36.70 25.93 -7.72
N LEU A 68 35.76 25.04 -8.03
CA LEU A 68 34.60 25.37 -8.87
C LEU A 68 33.74 26.46 -8.23
N TYR A 69 33.51 26.38 -6.92
CA TYR A 69 32.78 27.42 -6.18
C TYR A 69 33.53 28.76 -6.20
N GLN A 70 34.82 28.77 -5.89
CA GLN A 70 35.65 29.98 -5.95
C GLN A 70 35.66 30.58 -7.35
N PHE A 71 35.72 29.75 -8.40
CA PHE A 71 35.62 30.19 -9.78
C PHE A 71 34.27 30.85 -10.10
N GLU A 72 33.15 30.27 -9.65
CA GLU A 72 31.82 30.89 -9.80
C GLU A 72 31.72 32.22 -9.05
N ARG A 73 32.24 32.33 -7.82
CA ARG A 73 32.27 33.58 -7.05
C ARG A 73 33.14 34.65 -7.71
N LEU A 74 34.33 34.29 -8.19
CA LEU A 74 35.18 35.21 -8.94
C LEU A 74 34.53 35.68 -10.24
N MET A 75 33.78 34.81 -10.90
CA MET A 75 33.01 35.17 -12.09
C MET A 75 31.88 36.13 -11.74
N GLU A 76 31.20 35.94 -10.61
CA GLU A 76 30.19 36.87 -10.11
C GLU A 76 30.76 38.27 -9.85
N ASP A 77 31.94 38.36 -9.23
CA ASP A 77 32.56 39.65 -8.90
C ASP A 77 33.17 40.36 -10.11
N LYS A 78 33.79 39.61 -11.02
CA LYS A 78 34.58 40.17 -12.13
C LYS A 78 33.87 40.17 -13.48
N LEU A 79 32.95 39.23 -13.70
CA LEU A 79 32.30 38.95 -14.99
C LEU A 79 30.79 38.75 -14.78
N LEU A 80 30.15 39.71 -14.09
CA LEU A 80 28.75 39.61 -13.66
C LEU A 80 27.77 39.28 -14.80
N ALA A 81 27.98 39.85 -15.99
CA ALA A 81 27.14 39.59 -17.15
C ALA A 81 27.15 38.11 -17.56
N ILE A 82 28.33 37.49 -17.58
CA ILE A 82 28.51 36.07 -17.86
C ILE A 82 27.89 35.23 -16.75
N TYR A 83 28.17 35.55 -15.49
CA TYR A 83 27.64 34.82 -14.33
C TYR A 83 26.10 34.77 -14.35
N LEU A 84 25.45 35.93 -14.52
CA LEU A 84 23.98 36.02 -14.58
C LEU A 84 23.42 35.26 -15.77
N HIS A 85 24.08 35.31 -16.93
CA HIS A 85 23.66 34.57 -18.11
C HIS A 85 23.73 33.06 -17.90
N LEU A 86 24.86 32.54 -17.40
CA LEU A 86 25.02 31.12 -17.08
C LEU A 86 23.97 30.65 -16.08
N ARG A 87 23.72 31.44 -15.03
CA ARG A 87 22.70 31.13 -14.01
C ARG A 87 21.29 31.10 -14.61
N ARG A 88 20.95 32.05 -15.49
CA ARG A 88 19.65 32.05 -16.22
C ARG A 88 19.49 30.86 -17.14
N GLN A 89 20.58 30.42 -17.79
CA GLN A 89 20.58 29.22 -18.63
C GLN A 89 20.64 27.92 -17.80
N GLY A 90 20.84 27.98 -16.48
CA GLY A 90 20.98 26.79 -15.64
C GLY A 90 22.30 26.04 -15.83
N VAL A 91 23.34 26.70 -16.35
CA VAL A 91 24.67 26.10 -16.56
C VAL A 91 25.52 26.31 -15.31
N LYS A 92 25.96 25.21 -14.69
CA LYS A 92 26.89 25.22 -13.55
C LYS A 92 28.34 25.02 -14.01
N ALA A 93 29.31 25.57 -13.30
CA ALA A 93 30.74 25.41 -13.63
C ALA A 93 31.16 23.93 -13.65
N SER A 94 30.61 23.10 -12.77
CA SER A 94 30.89 21.65 -12.74
C SER A 94 30.57 20.92 -14.04
N MET A 95 29.70 21.48 -14.90
CA MET A 95 29.31 20.89 -16.18
C MET A 95 30.37 21.03 -17.27
N TYR A 96 31.30 22.00 -17.17
CA TYR A 96 32.28 22.29 -18.21
C TYR A 96 33.72 22.51 -17.69
N ALA A 97 33.89 23.05 -16.49
CA ALA A 97 35.20 23.46 -15.97
C ALA A 97 35.91 22.39 -15.13
N SER A 98 35.23 21.29 -14.75
CA SER A 98 35.84 20.22 -13.93
C SER A 98 37.15 19.70 -14.53
N GLN A 99 37.18 19.48 -15.84
CA GLN A 99 38.40 19.03 -16.54
C GLN A 99 39.50 20.09 -16.58
N TRP A 100 39.16 21.38 -16.53
CA TRP A 100 40.13 22.46 -16.55
C TRP A 100 41.01 22.38 -15.30
N PHE A 101 40.37 22.24 -14.13
CA PHE A 101 41.05 22.16 -12.84
C PHE A 101 41.72 20.80 -12.62
N LEU A 102 41.06 19.70 -12.95
CA LEU A 102 41.64 18.36 -12.80
C LEU A 102 42.94 18.21 -13.61
N THR A 103 42.96 18.72 -14.85
CA THR A 103 44.06 18.46 -15.78
C THR A 103 45.01 19.63 -15.98
N LEU A 104 44.86 20.73 -15.24
CA LEU A 104 45.56 22.00 -15.55
C LEU A 104 45.38 22.41 -17.02
N PHE A 105 44.16 22.26 -17.53
CA PHE A 105 43.76 22.43 -18.93
C PHE A 105 44.46 21.51 -19.96
N ALA A 106 45.33 20.59 -19.53
CA ALA A 106 46.11 19.74 -20.42
C ALA A 106 45.28 18.77 -21.27
N TYR A 107 44.00 18.57 -20.93
CA TYR A 107 43.08 17.82 -21.76
C TYR A 107 42.73 18.52 -23.09
N LYS A 108 42.67 19.86 -23.10
CA LYS A 108 42.20 20.65 -24.25
C LYS A 108 43.30 21.53 -24.83
N PHE A 109 44.11 22.20 -24.02
CA PHE A 109 45.12 23.09 -24.55
C PHE A 109 46.32 22.33 -25.16
N PRO A 110 47.00 22.93 -26.15
CA PRO A 110 48.24 22.40 -26.70
C PRO A 110 49.36 22.45 -25.66
N ILE A 111 50.34 21.56 -25.78
CA ILE A 111 51.37 21.37 -24.74
C ILE A 111 52.11 22.67 -24.38
N ASN A 112 52.34 23.57 -25.34
CA ASN A 112 53.06 24.83 -25.09
C ASN A 112 52.27 25.82 -24.21
N MET A 113 50.93 25.78 -24.27
CA MET A 113 50.10 26.56 -23.34
C MET A 113 50.07 25.90 -21.97
N VAL A 114 49.94 24.57 -21.95
CA VAL A 114 49.92 23.78 -20.71
C VAL A 114 51.20 23.99 -19.91
N THR A 115 52.36 23.99 -20.55
CA THR A 115 53.64 24.21 -19.84
C THR A 115 53.72 25.58 -19.19
N ARG A 116 53.22 26.64 -19.84
CA ARG A 116 53.11 27.96 -19.22
C ARG A 116 52.15 27.99 -18.04
N ILE A 117 51.03 27.26 -18.10
CA ILE A 117 50.14 27.12 -16.94
C ILE A 117 50.87 26.42 -15.79
N PHE A 118 51.61 25.34 -16.07
CA PHE A 118 52.43 24.64 -15.07
C PHE A 118 53.49 25.55 -14.46
N ASP A 119 54.20 26.34 -15.27
CA ASP A 119 55.22 27.28 -14.79
C ASP A 119 54.63 28.26 -13.77
N VAL A 120 53.46 28.83 -14.06
CA VAL A 120 52.77 29.77 -13.15
C VAL A 120 52.23 29.05 -11.92
N VAL A 121 51.62 27.86 -12.08
CA VAL A 121 51.08 27.08 -10.96
C VAL A 121 52.18 26.64 -10.00
N ILE A 122 53.34 26.25 -10.50
CA ILE A 122 54.48 25.86 -9.67
C ILE A 122 55.11 27.09 -9.01
N ALA A 123 55.13 28.24 -9.68
CA ALA A 123 55.71 29.47 -9.11
C ALA A 123 54.81 30.14 -8.05
N GLU A 124 53.51 30.23 -8.32
CA GLU A 124 52.55 31.01 -7.52
C GLU A 124 51.58 30.15 -6.70
N GLY A 125 51.55 28.84 -6.92
CA GLY A 125 50.61 27.93 -6.28
C GLY A 125 49.38 27.61 -7.13
N ILE A 126 48.59 26.64 -6.65
CA ILE A 126 47.45 26.09 -7.40
C ILE A 126 46.35 27.11 -7.67
N ASP A 127 46.14 28.08 -6.79
CA ASP A 127 45.10 29.12 -6.90
C ASP A 127 45.25 29.97 -8.17
N SER A 128 46.48 30.07 -8.71
CA SER A 128 46.77 30.78 -9.97
C SER A 128 46.00 30.21 -11.18
N ILE A 129 45.56 28.93 -11.14
CA ILE A 129 44.73 28.37 -12.21
C ILE A 129 43.41 29.15 -12.40
N LEU A 130 42.88 29.74 -11.33
CA LEU A 130 41.65 30.54 -11.39
C LEU A 130 41.84 31.78 -12.27
N LYS A 131 43.06 32.35 -12.31
CA LYS A 131 43.39 33.48 -13.19
C LYS A 131 43.21 33.10 -14.66
N PHE A 132 43.74 31.95 -15.07
CA PHE A 132 43.59 31.43 -16.43
C PHE A 132 42.13 31.13 -16.78
N ALA A 133 41.37 30.53 -15.85
CA ALA A 133 39.96 30.24 -16.06
C ALA A 133 39.14 31.53 -16.26
N ILE A 134 39.35 32.56 -15.43
CA ILE A 134 38.64 33.84 -15.55
C ILE A 134 39.06 34.59 -16.82
N ALA A 135 40.36 34.60 -17.16
CA ALA A 135 40.83 35.19 -18.41
C ALA A 135 40.20 34.53 -19.64
N LEU A 136 40.09 33.20 -19.63
CA LEU A 136 39.44 32.44 -20.70
C LEU A 136 37.96 32.80 -20.85
N MET A 137 37.23 32.94 -19.73
CA MET A 137 35.82 33.36 -19.75
C MET A 137 35.66 34.80 -20.25
N LYS A 138 36.48 35.72 -19.74
CA LYS A 138 36.46 37.15 -20.11
C LYS A 138 36.70 37.35 -21.60
N LYS A 139 37.65 36.62 -22.18
CA LYS A 139 37.97 36.73 -23.61
C LYS A 139 36.83 36.28 -24.53
N ASN A 140 35.93 35.42 -24.03
CA ASN A 140 34.79 34.87 -24.77
C ASN A 140 33.45 35.50 -24.36
N GLU A 141 33.46 36.64 -23.66
CA GLU A 141 32.26 37.23 -23.04
C GLU A 141 31.11 37.45 -24.04
N GLU A 142 31.40 38.10 -25.17
CA GLU A 142 30.40 38.42 -26.20
C GLU A 142 29.74 37.17 -26.77
N GLU A 143 30.54 36.13 -27.07
CA GLU A 143 30.02 34.88 -27.62
C GLU A 143 29.21 34.13 -26.58
N ILE A 144 29.67 34.05 -25.33
CA ILE A 144 28.96 33.38 -24.23
C ILE A 144 27.58 33.98 -24.01
N ILE A 145 27.47 35.31 -23.95
CA ILE A 145 26.20 36.01 -23.68
C ILE A 145 25.20 35.82 -24.84
N SER A 146 25.68 35.63 -26.07
CA SER A 146 24.84 35.44 -27.25
C SER A 146 24.16 34.06 -27.34
N LEU A 147 24.73 33.04 -26.67
CA LEU A 147 24.32 31.64 -26.82
C LEU A 147 23.26 31.22 -25.79
N LYS A 148 22.40 30.27 -26.17
CA LYS A 148 21.41 29.60 -25.28
C LYS A 148 21.93 28.25 -24.79
N PHE A 149 21.33 27.67 -23.76
CA PHE A 149 21.78 26.45 -23.05
C PHE A 149 22.49 25.39 -23.92
N ASP A 150 21.81 24.80 -24.91
CA ASP A 150 22.37 23.70 -25.70
C ASP A 150 23.65 24.09 -26.45
N GLN A 151 23.64 25.27 -27.08
CA GLN A 151 24.79 25.79 -27.83
C GLN A 151 25.89 26.28 -26.89
N LEU A 152 25.50 26.90 -25.78
CA LEU A 152 26.39 27.44 -24.76
C LEU A 152 27.21 26.33 -24.11
N LEU A 153 26.57 25.23 -23.68
CA LEU A 153 27.29 24.14 -23.04
C LEU A 153 28.25 23.44 -24.03
N SER A 154 27.86 23.29 -25.29
CA SER A 154 28.74 22.78 -26.34
C SER A 154 29.92 23.72 -26.59
N PHE A 155 29.68 25.03 -26.62
CA PHE A 155 30.70 26.06 -26.78
C PHE A 155 31.73 26.03 -25.64
N LEU A 156 31.27 26.03 -24.40
CA LEU A 156 32.14 26.01 -23.20
C LEU A 156 33.00 24.73 -23.12
N LYS A 157 32.53 23.61 -23.65
CA LYS A 157 33.26 22.33 -23.62
C LYS A 157 34.28 22.15 -24.74
N GLU A 158 34.04 22.76 -25.89
CA GLU A 158 34.85 22.49 -27.08
C GLU A 158 35.45 23.74 -27.71
N LYS A 159 34.68 24.83 -27.82
CA LYS A 159 35.06 25.98 -28.65
C LYS A 159 35.75 27.11 -27.90
N ILE A 160 35.49 27.25 -26.61
CA ILE A 160 36.03 28.34 -25.78
C ILE A 160 37.57 28.43 -25.85
N PHE A 161 38.26 27.31 -26.09
CA PHE A 161 39.71 27.22 -26.16
C PHE A 161 40.31 27.80 -27.45
N PHE A 162 39.51 27.99 -28.51
CA PHE A 162 40.01 28.52 -29.79
C PHE A 162 40.24 30.02 -29.78
N VAL A 163 39.82 30.74 -28.73
CA VAL A 163 39.98 32.19 -28.65
C VAL A 163 41.44 32.63 -28.76
N TYR A 164 42.39 31.80 -28.29
CA TYR A 164 43.83 32.03 -28.39
C TYR A 164 44.48 31.35 -29.59
N SER A 165 43.73 30.64 -30.43
CA SER A 165 44.23 30.05 -31.68
C SER A 165 44.46 31.12 -32.75
N THR A 166 45.46 30.92 -33.61
CA THR A 166 45.67 31.80 -34.75
C THR A 166 44.55 31.63 -35.82
N PRO A 167 44.24 32.68 -36.61
CA PRO A 167 43.09 32.69 -37.52
C PRO A 167 43.09 31.57 -38.56
N GLU A 168 44.26 31.06 -38.95
CA GLU A 168 44.40 30.07 -40.02
C GLU A 168 43.85 28.67 -39.67
N LYS A 169 43.58 28.36 -38.39
CA LYS A 169 43.22 26.99 -37.95
C LYS A 169 42.10 26.90 -36.91
N SER A 170 41.25 27.92 -36.77
CA SER A 170 40.08 27.87 -35.85
C SER A 170 39.08 26.73 -36.17
N THR A 171 39.26 26.03 -37.30
CA THR A 171 38.46 24.88 -37.75
C THR A 171 39.17 23.52 -37.60
N ALA A 172 40.45 23.50 -37.19
CA ALA A 172 41.23 22.27 -37.09
C ALA A 172 41.05 21.59 -35.72
N LYS A 173 40.96 20.26 -35.73
CA LYS A 173 40.80 19.42 -34.54
C LYS A 173 41.95 19.70 -33.55
N LEU A 174 41.58 19.99 -32.30
CA LEU A 174 42.49 20.30 -31.19
C LEU A 174 43.50 19.14 -31.01
N SER A 175 44.76 19.35 -31.40
CA SER A 175 45.84 18.37 -31.28
C SER A 175 46.85 18.82 -30.23
N TRP A 176 47.14 17.95 -29.27
CA TRP A 176 48.06 18.21 -28.16
C TRP A 176 49.50 18.50 -28.60
N LEU A 177 49.88 18.04 -29.80
CA LEU A 177 51.23 18.16 -30.41
C LEU A 177 51.38 19.38 -31.34
N THR A 178 50.45 20.32 -31.34
CA THR A 178 50.54 21.52 -32.21
C THR A 178 51.74 22.41 -31.86
N HIS A 179 52.32 23.06 -32.87
CA HIS A 179 53.54 23.85 -32.71
C HIS A 179 53.24 25.16 -31.96
N ALA A 180 54.23 25.69 -31.24
CA ALA A 180 54.07 26.88 -30.39
C ALA A 180 53.55 28.12 -31.15
N THR A 181 53.80 28.20 -32.45
CA THR A 181 53.35 29.30 -33.33
C THR A 181 51.86 29.25 -33.68
N ASP A 182 51.16 28.15 -33.40
CA ASP A 182 49.73 27.99 -33.72
C ASP A 182 48.81 28.69 -32.69
N TYR A 183 49.34 29.12 -31.54
CA TYR A 183 48.58 29.72 -30.44
C TYR A 183 49.29 30.96 -29.86
N ARG A 184 48.49 31.94 -29.43
CA ARG A 184 48.98 33.17 -28.78
C ARG A 184 49.19 32.93 -27.28
N VAL A 185 50.24 32.17 -26.98
CA VAL A 185 50.57 31.74 -25.60
C VAL A 185 50.87 32.93 -24.69
N ASP A 186 51.69 33.88 -25.15
CA ASP A 186 52.06 35.04 -24.35
C ASP A 186 50.85 35.93 -24.02
N GLU A 187 49.92 36.07 -24.97
CA GLU A 187 48.66 36.80 -24.75
C GLU A 187 47.83 36.10 -23.67
N PHE A 188 47.71 34.78 -23.70
CA PHE A 188 46.95 34.03 -22.69
C PHE A 188 47.54 34.18 -21.28
N VAL A 189 48.87 34.12 -21.16
CA VAL A 189 49.55 34.34 -19.88
C VAL A 189 49.36 35.78 -19.40
N ASN A 190 49.55 36.77 -20.28
CA ASN A 190 49.32 38.18 -19.93
C ASN A 190 47.87 38.46 -19.51
N ASP A 191 46.90 37.90 -20.23
CA ASP A 191 45.49 38.02 -19.89
C ASP A 191 45.21 37.38 -18.51
N ALA A 192 45.85 36.25 -18.18
CA ALA A 192 45.76 35.65 -16.85
C ALA A 192 46.39 36.55 -15.76
N TYR A 193 47.57 37.13 -15.99
CA TYR A 193 48.18 38.07 -15.04
C TYR A 193 47.38 39.36 -14.86
N SER A 194 46.59 39.77 -15.84
CA SER A 194 45.67 40.91 -15.72
C SER A 194 44.49 40.64 -14.75
N VAL A 195 44.25 39.38 -14.39
CA VAL A 195 43.21 39.00 -13.43
C VAL A 195 43.78 39.09 -12.01
N GLU A 196 43.52 40.23 -11.37
CA GLU A 196 43.89 40.42 -9.97
C GLU A 196 42.97 39.63 -9.04
N ILE A 197 43.49 38.59 -8.38
CA ILE A 197 42.76 37.82 -7.38
C ILE A 197 43.39 38.13 -6.02
N ALA A 198 42.62 38.77 -5.15
CA ALA A 198 43.08 39.05 -3.79
C ALA A 198 42.97 37.77 -2.95
N GLU A 199 44.04 37.38 -2.25
CA GLU A 199 44.07 36.16 -1.44
C GLU A 199 42.97 36.14 -0.36
N ASN A 200 42.68 37.29 0.24
CA ASN A 200 41.60 37.44 1.22
C ASN A 200 40.22 37.08 0.67
N ALA A 201 39.98 37.30 -0.63
CA ALA A 201 38.72 36.95 -1.28
C ALA A 201 38.60 35.43 -1.43
N LEU A 202 39.68 34.73 -1.77
CA LEU A 202 39.68 33.27 -1.88
C LEU A 202 39.45 32.59 -0.53
N TYR A 203 40.06 33.10 0.55
CA TYR A 203 39.79 32.64 1.90
C TYR A 203 38.34 32.87 2.31
N LYS A 204 37.78 34.03 1.96
CA LYS A 204 36.37 34.33 2.21
C LYS A 204 35.45 33.34 1.48
N TYR A 205 35.68 33.09 0.20
CA TYR A 205 34.87 32.13 -0.57
C TYR A 205 35.04 30.69 -0.08
N ALA A 206 36.22 30.31 0.41
CA ALA A 206 36.42 29.01 1.02
C ALA A 206 35.59 28.85 2.30
N SER A 207 35.58 29.88 3.16
CA SER A 207 34.75 29.87 4.37
C SER A 207 33.25 29.87 4.06
N GLU A 208 32.81 30.66 3.07
CA GLU A 208 31.42 30.65 2.59
C GLU A 208 31.02 29.25 2.08
N TYR A 209 31.89 28.60 1.31
CA TYR A 209 31.64 27.24 0.80
C TYR A 209 31.54 26.21 1.91
N GLU A 210 32.40 26.28 2.93
CA GLU A 210 32.38 25.37 4.08
C GLU A 210 31.07 25.50 4.86
N GLN A 211 30.61 26.72 5.13
CA GLN A 211 29.31 26.97 5.79
C GLN A 211 28.13 26.44 4.97
N ILE A 212 28.16 26.60 3.64
CA ILE A 212 27.13 26.07 2.75
C ILE A 212 27.11 24.54 2.85
N LYS A 213 28.27 23.91 2.78
CA LYS A 213 28.40 22.45 2.84
C LYS A 213 27.96 21.88 4.19
N GLU A 214 28.33 22.53 5.30
CA GLU A 214 27.85 22.16 6.63
C GLU A 214 26.32 22.24 6.71
N SER A 215 25.72 23.33 6.24
CA SER A 215 24.27 23.48 6.20
C SER A 215 23.59 22.44 5.31
N GLU A 216 24.19 22.05 4.18
CA GLU A 216 23.67 20.99 3.32
C GLU A 216 23.70 19.62 3.99
N ILE A 217 24.78 19.30 4.70
CA ILE A 217 24.92 18.05 5.46
C ILE A 217 23.89 18.01 6.59
N GLU A 218 23.69 19.11 7.32
CA GLU A 218 22.66 19.21 8.36
C GLU A 218 21.25 18.97 7.80
N LYS A 219 20.91 19.59 6.68
CA LYS A 219 19.62 19.39 5.99
C LYS A 219 19.44 17.95 5.50
N GLU A 220 20.49 17.33 4.97
CA GLU A 220 20.44 15.95 4.52
C GLU A 220 20.22 14.99 5.70
N ASN A 221 20.88 15.24 6.83
CA ASN A 221 20.66 14.48 8.07
C ASN A 221 19.23 14.64 8.58
N GLU A 222 18.70 15.87 8.61
CA GLU A 222 17.32 16.14 9.00
C GLU A 222 16.33 15.41 8.08
N ILE A 223 16.53 15.47 6.76
CA ILE A 223 15.71 14.74 5.79
C ILE A 223 15.76 13.22 6.05
N ASN A 224 16.92 12.68 6.39
CA ASN A 224 17.07 11.25 6.66
C ASN A 224 16.35 10.83 7.97
N ILE A 225 16.40 11.67 9.00
CA ILE A 225 15.63 11.47 10.24
C ILE A 225 14.14 11.49 9.93
N LEU A 226 13.66 12.54 9.24
CA LEU A 226 12.26 12.68 8.87
C LEU A 226 11.77 11.51 8.00
N LYS A 227 12.59 11.00 7.08
CA LYS A 227 12.27 9.80 6.30
C LYS A 227 12.11 8.55 7.17
N SER A 228 12.98 8.37 8.16
CA SER A 228 12.91 7.24 9.10
C SER A 228 11.65 7.32 9.96
N GLU A 229 11.36 8.49 10.51
CA GLU A 229 10.14 8.74 11.30
C GLU A 229 8.88 8.54 10.47
N ASN A 230 8.83 9.08 9.25
CA ASN A 230 7.68 8.92 8.36
C ASN A 230 7.45 7.44 7.99
N SER A 231 8.52 6.67 7.79
CA SER A 231 8.44 5.22 7.59
C SER A 231 7.84 4.51 8.81
N SER A 232 8.30 4.86 10.03
CA SER A 232 7.76 4.31 11.27
C SER A 232 6.28 4.67 11.49
N LEU A 233 5.91 5.91 11.22
CA LEU A 233 4.51 6.36 11.31
C LEU A 233 3.64 5.65 10.29
N SER A 234 4.11 5.46 9.06
CA SER A 234 3.38 4.70 8.04
C SER A 234 3.13 3.26 8.46
N LEU A 235 4.07 2.61 9.16
CA LEU A 235 3.87 1.27 9.72
C LEU A 235 2.81 1.29 10.84
N LYS A 236 2.89 2.24 11.76
CA LYS A 236 1.88 2.37 12.83
C LYS A 236 0.47 2.62 12.29
N VAL A 237 0.34 3.45 11.25
CA VAL A 237 -0.94 3.70 10.59
C VAL A 237 -1.48 2.40 10.03
N LYS A 238 -0.65 1.61 9.33
CA LYS A 238 -1.06 0.30 8.81
C LYS A 238 -1.49 -0.66 9.92
N ASP A 239 -0.75 -0.75 11.01
CA ASP A 239 -1.09 -1.62 12.14
C ASP A 239 -2.42 -1.21 12.80
N LEU A 240 -2.69 0.10 12.90
CA LEU A 240 -3.95 0.64 13.42
C LEU A 240 -5.11 0.37 12.46
N GLU A 241 -4.90 0.51 11.15
CA GLU A 241 -5.89 0.18 10.12
C GLU A 241 -6.24 -1.32 10.17
N ASP A 242 -5.25 -2.20 10.25
CA ASP A 242 -5.46 -3.65 10.39
C ASP A 242 -6.24 -3.97 11.67
N SER A 243 -5.88 -3.35 12.80
CA SER A 243 -6.59 -3.50 14.08
C SER A 243 -8.03 -2.96 14.06
N LEU A 244 -8.27 -1.88 13.31
CA LEU A 244 -9.60 -1.32 13.17
C LEU A 244 -10.48 -2.21 12.29
N ASN A 245 -9.91 -2.80 11.23
CA ASN A 245 -10.60 -3.75 10.38
C ASN A 245 -11.00 -5.02 11.14
N THR A 246 -10.09 -5.61 11.94
CA THR A 246 -10.42 -6.79 12.75
C THR A 246 -11.52 -6.49 13.76
N LEU A 247 -11.44 -5.36 14.47
CA LEU A 247 -12.47 -4.95 15.42
C LEU A 247 -13.83 -4.72 14.73
N ASN A 248 -13.82 -4.16 13.52
CA ASN A 248 -15.04 -3.93 12.75
C ASN A 248 -15.67 -5.26 12.31
N GLU A 249 -14.86 -6.24 11.89
CA GLU A 249 -15.34 -7.60 11.60
C GLU A 249 -15.91 -8.33 12.82
N GLU A 250 -15.31 -8.13 14.00
CA GLU A 250 -15.85 -8.68 15.25
C GLU A 250 -17.19 -8.03 15.61
N ASN A 251 -17.30 -6.71 15.47
CA ASN A 251 -18.54 -5.98 15.74
C ASN A 251 -19.68 -6.38 14.79
N THR A 252 -19.40 -6.61 13.51
CA THR A 252 -20.43 -7.09 12.56
C THR A 252 -20.90 -8.49 12.91
N LYS A 253 -19.99 -9.41 13.25
CA LYS A 253 -20.34 -10.76 13.73
C LYS A 253 -21.16 -10.72 15.02
N LEU A 254 -20.79 -9.86 15.97
CA LEU A 254 -21.54 -9.65 17.20
C LEU A 254 -22.94 -9.08 16.92
N ALA A 255 -23.07 -8.12 16.00
CA ALA A 255 -24.36 -7.60 15.60
C ALA A 255 -25.23 -8.69 14.94
N ASP A 256 -24.67 -9.49 14.04
CA ASP A 256 -25.38 -10.60 13.39
C ASP A 256 -25.86 -11.65 14.40
N THR A 257 -24.99 -12.09 15.32
CA THR A 257 -25.37 -13.02 16.39
C THR A 257 -26.42 -12.43 17.32
N MET A 258 -26.36 -11.13 17.62
CA MET A 258 -27.37 -10.45 18.42
C MET A 258 -28.73 -10.42 17.70
N ILE A 259 -28.74 -10.18 16.39
CA ILE A 259 -29.94 -10.24 15.56
C ILE A 259 -30.51 -11.67 15.56
N GLN A 260 -29.67 -12.67 15.35
CA GLN A 260 -30.07 -14.09 15.38
C GLN A 260 -30.68 -14.48 16.73
N ASN A 261 -30.04 -14.11 17.84
CA ASN A 261 -30.55 -14.36 19.18
C ASN A 261 -31.89 -13.64 19.42
N LYS A 262 -32.04 -12.39 18.95
CA LYS A 262 -33.32 -11.68 19.03
C LYS A 262 -34.43 -12.37 18.25
N ILE A 263 -34.13 -12.88 17.04
CA ILE A 263 -35.08 -13.66 16.23
C ILE A 263 -35.47 -14.94 16.98
N GLN A 264 -34.50 -15.69 17.51
CA GLN A 264 -34.77 -16.91 18.28
C GLN A 264 -35.63 -16.65 19.53
N ILE A 265 -35.36 -15.55 20.25
CA ILE A 265 -36.18 -15.16 21.40
C ILE A 265 -37.62 -14.89 20.94
N ALA A 266 -37.82 -14.15 19.84
CA ALA A 266 -39.16 -13.89 19.32
C ALA A 266 -39.88 -15.18 18.92
N THR A 267 -39.21 -16.12 18.23
CA THR A 267 -39.83 -17.40 17.86
C THR A 267 -40.20 -18.25 19.07
N LEU A 268 -39.34 -18.28 20.11
CA LEU A 268 -39.64 -19.00 21.35
C LEU A 268 -40.80 -18.38 22.12
N ILE A 269 -40.96 -17.05 22.07
CA ILE A 269 -42.11 -16.35 22.65
C ILE A 269 -43.39 -16.77 21.91
N ASP A 270 -43.39 -16.74 20.57
CA ASP A 270 -44.54 -17.15 19.75
C ASP A 270 -44.92 -18.62 20.02
N GLU A 271 -43.93 -19.52 20.12
CA GLU A 271 -44.14 -20.93 20.48
C GLU A 271 -44.75 -21.07 21.87
N ASN A 272 -44.24 -20.31 22.85
CA ASN A 272 -44.73 -20.36 24.21
C ASN A 272 -46.17 -19.82 24.31
N GLU A 273 -46.50 -18.74 23.60
CA GLU A 273 -47.88 -18.25 23.48
C GLU A 273 -48.80 -19.29 22.82
N GLY A 274 -48.33 -19.96 21.77
CA GLY A 274 -49.07 -21.04 21.11
C GLY A 274 -49.30 -22.25 22.03
N LEU A 275 -48.31 -22.63 22.84
CA LEU A 275 -48.45 -23.68 23.85
C LEU A 275 -49.41 -23.28 24.96
N ILE A 276 -49.33 -22.03 25.46
CA ILE A 276 -50.26 -21.50 26.45
C ILE A 276 -51.70 -21.54 25.91
N SER A 277 -51.91 -21.15 24.66
CA SER A 277 -53.24 -21.23 24.02
C SER A 277 -53.74 -22.68 23.93
N LYS A 278 -52.89 -23.64 23.53
CA LYS A 278 -53.25 -25.06 23.50
C LYS A 278 -53.57 -25.61 24.88
N VAL A 279 -52.79 -25.26 25.90
CA VAL A 279 -53.04 -25.66 27.29
C VAL A 279 -54.39 -25.10 27.73
N SER A 280 -54.67 -23.82 27.46
CA SER A 280 -55.97 -23.22 27.79
C SER A 280 -57.14 -23.90 27.08
N GLU A 281 -56.98 -24.31 25.81
CA GLU A 281 -58.00 -25.02 25.05
C GLU A 281 -58.23 -26.44 25.57
N LEU A 282 -57.16 -27.17 25.90
CA LEU A 282 -57.23 -28.48 26.52
C LEU A 282 -57.87 -28.41 27.91
N GLU A 283 -57.50 -27.42 28.73
CA GLU A 283 -58.13 -27.18 30.03
C GLU A 283 -59.62 -26.88 29.91
N LEU A 284 -60.03 -26.08 28.91
CA LEU A 284 -61.43 -25.82 28.63
C LEU A 284 -62.15 -27.11 28.25
N THR A 285 -61.57 -27.90 27.33
CA THR A 285 -62.13 -29.17 26.85
C THR A 285 -62.28 -30.19 27.99
N VAL A 286 -61.28 -30.30 28.86
CA VAL A 286 -61.33 -31.17 30.05
C VAL A 286 -62.42 -30.72 31.02
N LYS A 287 -62.65 -29.42 31.18
CA LYS A 287 -63.75 -28.89 32.00
C LYS A 287 -65.13 -29.10 31.39
N THR A 288 -65.28 -29.02 30.07
CA THR A 288 -66.57 -29.22 29.39
C THR A 288 -66.93 -30.68 29.16
N GLN A 289 -65.95 -31.57 29.08
CA GLN A 289 -66.15 -33.02 28.94
C GLN A 289 -67.13 -33.63 29.96
N PRO A 290 -67.03 -33.41 31.29
CA PRO A 290 -67.97 -34.01 32.24
C PRO A 290 -69.40 -33.52 32.02
N ALA A 291 -69.60 -32.24 31.67
CA ALA A 291 -70.93 -31.70 31.38
C ALA A 291 -71.51 -32.23 30.06
N GLU A 292 -70.69 -32.41 29.03
CA GLU A 292 -71.12 -33.04 27.77
C GLU A 292 -71.43 -34.53 27.94
N ILE A 293 -70.60 -35.24 28.71
CA ILE A 293 -70.83 -36.66 29.05
C ILE A 293 -72.12 -36.79 29.86
N GLU A 294 -72.33 -35.95 30.88
CA GLU A 294 -73.53 -35.96 31.72
C GLU A 294 -74.79 -35.68 30.88
N LYS A 295 -74.77 -34.65 30.03
CA LYS A 295 -75.89 -34.33 29.12
C LYS A 295 -76.15 -35.45 28.12
N ARG A 296 -75.10 -36.11 27.61
CA ARG A 296 -75.23 -37.27 26.73
C ARG A 296 -75.83 -38.47 27.47
N MET A 297 -75.39 -38.70 28.70
CA MET A 297 -75.87 -39.76 29.57
C MET A 297 -77.33 -39.54 29.98
N GLU A 298 -77.74 -38.31 30.29
CA GLU A 298 -79.15 -37.94 30.49
C GLU A 298 -80.00 -38.25 29.25
N SER A 299 -79.50 -37.93 28.06
CA SER A 299 -80.21 -38.24 26.80
C SER A 299 -80.39 -39.75 26.59
N GLU A 300 -79.40 -40.56 26.98
CA GLU A 300 -79.47 -42.02 26.90
C GLU A 300 -80.39 -42.60 27.97
N ILE A 301 -80.32 -42.09 29.19
CA ILE A 301 -81.23 -42.46 30.29
C ILE A 301 -82.68 -42.16 29.90
N GLN A 302 -82.97 -40.99 29.33
CA GLN A 302 -84.31 -40.66 28.83
C GLN A 302 -84.79 -41.60 27.72
N LYS A 303 -83.90 -41.99 26.79
CA LYS A 303 -84.21 -42.99 25.76
C LYS A 303 -84.55 -44.34 26.38
N ILE A 304 -83.79 -44.80 27.38
CA ILE A 304 -84.03 -46.07 28.08
C ILE A 304 -85.36 -46.00 28.86
N LEU A 305 -85.63 -44.89 29.56
CA LEU A 305 -86.85 -44.69 30.34
C LEU A 305 -88.10 -44.79 29.46
N ASN A 306 -88.10 -44.10 28.31
CA ASN A 306 -89.20 -44.18 27.34
C ASN A 306 -89.39 -45.60 26.79
N LYS A 307 -88.30 -46.32 26.56
CA LYS A 307 -88.34 -47.73 26.10
C LYS A 307 -88.94 -48.65 27.17
N ASN A 308 -88.55 -48.47 28.43
CA ASN A 308 -89.12 -49.23 29.56
C ASN A 308 -90.61 -48.93 29.75
N LEU A 309 -91.04 -47.68 29.59
CA LEU A 309 -92.45 -47.31 29.67
C LEU A 309 -93.28 -48.00 28.57
N GLN A 310 -92.74 -48.10 27.35
CA GLN A 310 -93.38 -48.84 26.26
C GLN A 310 -93.48 -50.34 26.56
N VAL A 311 -92.44 -50.94 27.17
CA VAL A 311 -92.46 -52.35 27.58
C VAL A 311 -93.48 -52.58 28.70
N MET A 312 -93.56 -51.71 29.72
CA MET A 312 -94.58 -51.80 30.77
C MET A 312 -96.00 -51.74 30.19
N ASN A 313 -96.27 -50.81 29.27
CA ASN A 313 -97.59 -50.71 28.64
C ASN A 313 -97.94 -51.95 27.82
N LYS A 314 -96.96 -52.54 27.10
CA LYS A 314 -97.16 -53.81 26.39
C LYS A 314 -97.44 -54.96 27.35
N ASN A 315 -96.71 -55.05 28.47
CA ASN A 315 -96.94 -56.08 29.47
C ASN A 315 -98.33 -55.95 30.10
N ARG A 316 -98.80 -54.74 30.39
CA ARG A 316 -100.15 -54.52 30.93
C ARG A 316 -101.24 -54.95 29.97
N ILE A 317 -101.11 -54.64 28.68
CA ILE A 317 -102.08 -55.05 27.64
C ILE A 317 -102.09 -56.58 27.50
N LEU A 318 -100.93 -57.23 27.60
CA LEU A 318 -100.83 -58.69 27.56
C LEU A 318 -101.47 -59.33 28.80
N GLU A 319 -101.33 -58.73 29.99
CA GLU A 319 -102.01 -59.19 31.21
C GLU A 319 -103.53 -59.04 31.12
N ASP A 320 -104.04 -57.93 30.59
CA ASP A 320 -105.48 -57.72 30.38
C ASP A 320 -106.06 -58.78 29.42
N GLN A 321 -105.35 -59.12 28.34
CA GLN A 321 -105.75 -60.17 27.40
C GLN A 321 -105.77 -61.58 28.01
N ILE A 322 -104.86 -61.87 28.95
CA ILE A 322 -104.86 -63.15 29.67
C ILE A 322 -106.11 -63.26 30.55
N THR A 323 -106.47 -62.18 31.26
CA THR A 323 -107.66 -62.19 32.13
C THR A 323 -108.97 -62.35 31.35
N GLU A 324 -109.06 -61.79 30.14
CA GLU A 324 -110.24 -61.91 29.27
C GLU A 324 -110.44 -63.37 28.79
N VAL A 325 -109.36 -64.02 28.34
CA VAL A 325 -109.38 -65.44 27.93
C VAL A 325 -109.70 -66.37 29.11
N GLU A 326 -109.23 -66.05 30.31
CA GLU A 326 -109.58 -66.80 31.53
C GLU A 326 -111.07 -66.74 31.86
N THR A 327 -111.72 -65.58 31.63
CA THR A 327 -113.17 -65.44 31.84
C THR A 327 -114.02 -66.18 30.80
N GLU A 328 -113.63 -66.16 29.52
CA GLU A 328 -114.32 -66.91 28.46
C GLU A 328 -114.20 -68.44 28.66
N LEU A 329 -113.05 -68.91 29.16
CA LEU A 329 -112.83 -70.32 29.49
C LEU A 329 -113.70 -70.80 30.67
N ALA A 330 -113.95 -69.92 31.65
CA ALA A 330 -114.83 -70.24 32.78
C ALA A 330 -116.30 -70.34 32.35
N GLN A 331 -116.73 -69.47 31.43
CA GLN A 331 -118.11 -69.40 30.95
C GLN A 331 -118.47 -70.60 30.05
N THR A 332 -117.57 -70.99 29.16
CA THR A 332 -117.73 -72.20 28.31
C THR A 332 -117.70 -73.51 29.10
N LYS A 333 -116.93 -73.59 30.19
CA LYS A 333 -116.98 -74.75 31.11
C LYS A 333 -118.32 -74.88 31.85
N MET A 334 -118.97 -73.77 32.16
CA MET A 334 -120.26 -73.77 32.86
C MET A 334 -121.41 -74.22 31.96
N GLU A 335 -121.40 -73.83 30.68
CA GLU A 335 -122.39 -74.28 29.69
C GLU A 335 -122.26 -75.79 29.36
N LEU A 336 -121.03 -76.31 29.30
CA LEU A 336 -120.79 -77.75 29.10
C LEU A 336 -121.30 -78.62 30.26
N ALA A 337 -121.26 -78.12 31.49
CA ALA A 337 -121.76 -78.83 32.67
C ALA A 337 -123.30 -78.97 32.65
N MET A 338 -124.02 -77.92 32.22
CA MET A 338 -125.49 -77.95 32.14
C MET A 338 -126.01 -78.92 31.06
N ILE A 339 -125.33 -78.97 29.91
CA ILE A 339 -125.68 -79.91 28.82
C ILE A 339 -125.37 -81.36 29.23
N HIS A 340 -124.32 -81.59 30.03
CA HIS A 340 -123.97 -82.92 30.52
C HIS A 340 -125.01 -83.49 31.50
N ASP A 341 -125.59 -82.66 32.37
CA ASP A 341 -126.63 -83.07 33.30
C ASP A 341 -127.97 -83.38 32.61
N GLU A 342 -128.35 -82.60 31.59
CA GLU A 342 -129.52 -82.90 30.75
C GLU A 342 -129.35 -84.21 29.95
N HIS A 343 -128.14 -84.47 29.45
CA HIS A 343 -127.83 -85.72 28.75
C HIS A 343 -127.92 -86.94 29.68
N ASN A 344 -127.45 -86.83 30.92
CA ASN A 344 -127.53 -87.91 31.91
C ASN A 344 -128.97 -88.19 32.36
N ALA A 345 -129.82 -87.16 32.49
CA ALA A 345 -131.24 -87.31 32.81
C ALA A 345 -132.03 -88.05 31.69
N LEU A 346 -131.74 -87.73 30.42
CA LEU A 346 -132.33 -88.39 29.25
C LEU A 346 -131.85 -89.84 29.10
N LYS A 347 -130.57 -90.12 29.39
CA LYS A 347 -130.00 -91.48 29.34
C LYS A 347 -130.58 -92.41 30.40
N LYS A 348 -130.95 -91.88 31.58
CA LYS A 348 -131.63 -92.63 32.64
C LYS A 348 -133.07 -93.00 32.23
N ARG A 349 -133.81 -92.06 31.64
CA ARG A 349 -135.16 -92.29 31.06
C ARG A 349 -135.15 -93.31 29.92
N TRP A 350 -134.12 -93.31 29.07
CA TRP A 350 -133.98 -94.27 27.97
C TRP A 350 -133.75 -95.71 28.45
N ASN A 351 -132.96 -95.90 29.51
CA ASN A 351 -132.70 -97.24 30.03
C ASN A 351 -133.89 -97.82 30.83
N GLU A 352 -134.72 -96.99 31.44
CA GLU A 352 -135.98 -97.43 32.08
C GLU A 352 -137.04 -97.83 31.04
N LEU A 353 -137.10 -97.14 29.89
CA LEU A 353 -137.98 -97.50 28.77
C LEU A 353 -137.52 -98.77 28.03
N LYS A 354 -136.21 -99.00 27.90
CA LYS A 354 -135.69 -100.23 27.26
C LYS A 354 -135.95 -101.49 28.09
N LYS A 355 -136.15 -101.36 29.42
CA LYS A 355 -136.50 -102.47 30.31
C LYS A 355 -137.99 -102.83 30.29
N ALA A 356 -138.84 -102.01 29.67
CA ALA A 356 -140.29 -102.18 29.65
C ALA A 356 -140.86 -102.79 28.35
N LEU A 357 -140.01 -103.15 27.37
CA LEU A 357 -140.48 -103.45 26.01
C LEU A 357 -140.20 -104.87 25.45
N GLU A 358 -139.55 -105.78 26.18
CA GLU A 358 -139.50 -107.22 25.83
C GLU A 358 -139.28 -108.05 27.13
N ASN A 359 -140.26 -108.26 28.02
CA ASN A 359 -141.34 -109.27 27.96
C ASN A 359 -142.06 -109.53 26.64
#